data_AF-A0A7Y6QJI7-F1
#
_entry.id   AF-A0A7Y6QJI7-F1
#
_cell.length_a   1.000
_cell.length_b   1.000
_cell.length_c   1.000
_cell.angle_alpha   90.00
_cell.angle_beta   90.00
_cell.angle_gamma   90.00
#
_symmetry.space_group_name_H-M   'P 1'
#
loop_
_entity.id
_entity.type
_entity.pdbx_description
1 polymer ?
#
loop_
_entity_poly.entity_id
_entity_poly.type
_entity_poly.pdbx_seq_one_letter_code
_entity_poly.pdbx_strand_id
1 'polypeptide(L)'
;MFDIVTLEPDDAVVAKAIDTIIKVANHTVNAPSDGYRYIAGNTVTVEGDGGSQSNVLVIVGHAGADSLSSKKTWKSYMQAVTAAVDPDWRVGKKSVFLVACSTAGEGTKFGYGNMATEIKEWFSTATVWAASDPVSAKDLSATWHKL
;
A
#
# COMPACT_ATOMS: atom_id res chain seq x y z
N MET A 1 6.71 -8.72 -10.04
CA MET A 1 5.39 -8.06 -10.22
C MET A 1 4.94 -7.39 -8.93
N PHE A 2 4.31 -6.21 -9.04
CA PHE A 2 3.75 -5.46 -7.91
C PHE A 2 2.23 -5.57 -7.88
N ASP A 3 1.63 -5.58 -6.70
CA ASP A 3 0.23 -5.19 -6.51
C ASP A 3 0.20 -3.77 -5.96
N ILE A 4 -0.46 -2.85 -6.66
CA ILE A 4 -0.64 -1.47 -6.23
C ILE A 4 -2.13 -1.30 -5.94
N VAL A 5 -2.49 -1.05 -4.68
CA VAL A 5 -3.88 -0.97 -4.23
C VAL A 5 -4.24 0.41 -3.72
N THR A 6 -5.41 0.90 -4.11
CA THR A 6 -6.01 2.12 -3.57
C THR A 6 -7.54 2.03 -3.52
N LEU A 7 -8.15 2.81 -2.63
CA LEU A 7 -9.59 3.08 -2.61
C LEU A 7 -9.94 4.50 -3.09
N GLU A 8 -8.94 5.27 -3.54
CA GLU A 8 -9.06 6.68 -3.92
C GLU A 8 -8.51 6.92 -5.35
N PRO A 9 -8.99 6.17 -6.37
CA PRO A 9 -8.41 6.21 -7.71
C PRO A 9 -8.54 7.58 -8.41
N ASP A 10 -9.54 8.38 -8.02
CA ASP A 10 -9.82 9.69 -8.61
C ASP A 10 -9.10 10.84 -7.87
N ASP A 11 -8.41 10.56 -6.76
CA ASP A 11 -7.67 11.58 -6.02
C ASP A 11 -6.35 11.90 -6.74
N ALA A 12 -6.14 13.18 -7.05
CA ALA A 12 -4.98 13.61 -7.85
C ALA A 12 -3.63 13.37 -7.15
N VAL A 13 -3.59 13.42 -5.81
CA VAL A 13 -2.36 13.18 -5.03
C VAL A 13 -2.04 11.69 -5.00
N VAL A 14 -3.06 10.85 -4.77
CA VAL A 14 -2.94 9.39 -4.80
C VAL A 14 -2.54 8.91 -6.19
N ALA A 15 -3.21 9.40 -7.24
CA ALA A 15 -2.86 9.11 -8.63
C ALA A 15 -1.41 9.53 -8.94
N LYS A 16 -0.96 10.68 -8.42
CA LYS A 16 0.43 11.12 -8.59
C LYS A 16 1.42 10.22 -7.86
N ALA A 17 1.11 9.76 -6.66
CA ALA A 17 1.96 8.83 -5.92
C ALA A 17 2.08 7.48 -6.64
N ILE A 18 0.97 6.95 -7.18
CA ILE A 18 0.95 5.74 -8.01
C ILE A 18 1.80 5.91 -9.26
N ASP A 19 1.65 7.04 -9.96
CA ASP A 19 2.49 7.38 -11.13
C ASP A 19 3.99 7.36 -10.79
N THR A 20 4.35 7.92 -9.62
CA THR A 20 5.73 7.89 -9.11
C THR A 20 6.19 6.46 -8.80
N ILE A 21 5.37 5.63 -8.15
CA ILE A 21 5.68 4.22 -7.85
C ILE A 21 5.97 3.43 -9.14
N ILE A 22 5.19 3.67 -10.19
CA ILE A 22 5.31 2.95 -11.46
C ILE A 22 6.55 3.41 -12.23
N LYS A 23 6.87 4.72 -12.22
CA LYS A 23 7.90 5.31 -13.08
C LYS A 23 9.27 5.45 -12.44
N VAL A 24 9.35 5.56 -11.11
CA VAL A 24 10.58 5.94 -10.41
C VAL A 24 11.03 4.78 -9.53
N ALA A 25 12.19 4.20 -9.84
CA ALA A 25 12.92 3.43 -8.85
C ALA A 25 13.53 4.42 -7.85
N ASN A 26 12.99 4.48 -6.64
CA ASN A 26 13.62 5.19 -5.54
C ASN A 26 14.17 4.19 -4.52
N HIS A 27 14.96 4.68 -3.57
CA HIS A 27 15.64 3.84 -2.58
C HIS A 27 14.70 3.08 -1.64
N THR A 28 13.40 3.41 -1.62
CA THR A 28 12.42 2.80 -0.71
C THR A 28 11.50 1.82 -1.44
N VAL A 29 10.78 2.30 -2.45
CA VAL A 29 9.90 1.50 -3.31
C VAL A 29 10.54 1.44 -4.69
N ASN A 30 11.14 0.30 -5.03
CA ASN A 30 11.63 0.08 -6.38
C ASN A 30 10.45 0.07 -7.36
N ALA A 31 10.62 0.61 -8.57
CA ALA A 31 9.60 0.50 -9.60
C ALA A 31 9.39 -0.97 -10.02
N PRO A 32 8.17 -1.36 -10.41
CA PRO A 32 7.91 -2.71 -10.92
C PRO A 32 8.68 -2.96 -12.23
N SER A 33 9.61 -3.92 -12.23
CA SER A 33 10.36 -4.33 -13.45
C SER A 33 9.55 -5.22 -14.39
N ASP A 34 8.70 -6.08 -13.83
CA ASP A 34 8.00 -7.17 -14.54
C ASP A 34 6.48 -6.94 -14.54
N GLY A 35 6.05 -5.68 -14.62
CA GLY A 35 4.64 -5.30 -14.59
C GLY A 35 3.99 -5.21 -13.19
N TYR A 36 2.73 -4.80 -13.19
CA TYR A 36 1.96 -4.56 -11.96
C TYR A 36 0.47 -4.86 -12.14
N ARG A 37 -0.21 -5.21 -11.05
CA ARG A 37 -1.67 -5.17 -10.94
C ARG A 37 -2.07 -3.90 -10.23
N TYR A 38 -2.89 -3.08 -10.86
CA TYR A 38 -3.53 -1.93 -10.24
C TYR A 38 -4.92 -2.31 -9.75
N ILE A 39 -5.12 -2.21 -8.44
CA ILE A 39 -6.35 -2.59 -7.75
C ILE A 39 -6.99 -1.33 -7.19
N ALA A 40 -8.06 -0.88 -7.84
CA ALA A 40 -8.85 0.29 -7.45
C ALA A 40 -10.20 -0.19 -6.90
N GLY A 41 -10.29 -0.38 -5.58
CA GLY A 41 -11.46 -0.99 -4.94
C GLY A 41 -11.71 -2.41 -5.47
N ASN A 42 -12.80 -2.59 -6.21
CA ASN A 42 -13.20 -3.87 -6.81
C ASN A 42 -12.72 -4.06 -8.27
N THR A 43 -11.98 -3.11 -8.82
CA THR A 43 -11.50 -3.15 -10.21
C THR A 43 -10.03 -3.51 -10.24
N VAL A 44 -9.63 -4.38 -11.17
CA VAL A 44 -8.24 -4.79 -11.40
C VAL A 44 -7.85 -4.49 -12.84
N THR A 45 -6.73 -3.81 -13.01
CA THR A 45 -6.04 -3.65 -14.31
C THR A 45 -4.66 -4.28 -14.19
N VAL A 46 -4.21 -4.97 -15.24
CA VAL A 46 -2.90 -5.63 -15.26
C VAL A 46 -2.06 -5.01 -16.36
N GLU A 47 -0.86 -4.58 -16.01
CA GLU A 47 0.15 -4.13 -16.96
C GLU A 47 1.35 -5.06 -16.97
N GLY A 48 1.86 -5.34 -18.18
CA GLY A 48 2.90 -6.33 -18.44
C GLY A 48 2.36 -7.73 -18.75
N ASP A 49 3.21 -8.73 -18.60
CA ASP A 49 2.96 -10.14 -18.94
C ASP A 49 2.21 -10.91 -17.83
N GLY A 50 1.76 -10.23 -16.78
CA GLY A 50 0.92 -10.82 -15.74
C GLY A 50 1.64 -11.86 -14.89
N GLY A 51 2.97 -11.73 -14.72
CA GLY A 51 3.83 -12.69 -14.03
C GLY A 51 3.23 -13.33 -12.76
N SER A 52 3.44 -14.63 -12.58
CA SER A 52 2.60 -15.48 -11.73
C SER A 52 2.70 -15.27 -10.22
N GLN A 53 3.57 -14.39 -9.70
CA GLN A 53 3.68 -14.10 -8.27
C GLN A 53 4.03 -12.63 -7.97
N SER A 54 3.03 -11.81 -7.63
CA SER A 54 3.25 -10.50 -7.02
C SER A 54 3.77 -10.67 -5.60
N ASN A 55 5.08 -10.43 -5.40
CA ASN A 55 5.76 -10.51 -4.11
C ASN A 55 5.81 -9.17 -3.36
N VAL A 56 5.53 -8.06 -4.05
CA VAL A 56 5.45 -6.72 -3.45
C VAL A 56 4.00 -6.23 -3.50
N LEU A 57 3.51 -5.72 -2.37
CA LEU A 57 2.26 -4.98 -2.26
C LEU A 57 2.57 -3.52 -1.91
N VAL A 58 1.93 -2.58 -2.59
CA VAL A 58 1.99 -1.16 -2.30
C VAL A 58 0.57 -0.67 -2.06
N ILE A 59 0.30 -0.22 -0.84
CA ILE A 59 -0.98 0.33 -0.40
C ILE A 59 -0.85 1.84 -0.46
N VAL A 60 -1.68 2.52 -1.26
CA VAL A 60 -1.62 3.96 -1.48
C VAL A 60 -2.95 4.60 -1.10
N GLY A 61 -2.90 5.59 -0.22
CA GLY A 61 -4.09 6.35 0.17
C GLY A 61 -3.80 7.41 1.21
N HIS A 62 -4.80 8.23 1.49
CA HIS A 62 -4.73 9.23 2.55
C HIS A 62 -4.90 8.58 3.92
N ALA A 63 -3.97 8.88 4.83
CA ALA A 63 -4.10 8.56 6.23
C ALA A 63 -4.54 9.80 7.01
N GLY A 64 -5.58 9.63 7.83
CA GLY A 64 -5.99 10.58 8.86
C GLY A 64 -5.78 9.97 10.24
N ALA A 65 -6.10 10.73 11.30
CA ALA A 65 -5.86 10.30 12.67
C ALA A 65 -6.39 8.88 12.98
N ASP A 66 -7.56 8.53 12.44
CA ASP A 66 -8.26 7.26 12.71
C ASP A 66 -8.69 6.52 11.43
N SER A 67 -8.06 6.79 10.28
CA SER A 67 -8.49 6.17 9.02
C SER A 67 -7.42 6.05 7.94
N LEU A 68 -7.54 5.04 7.08
CA LEU A 68 -6.91 4.94 5.76
C LEU A 68 -7.98 4.96 4.68
N SER A 69 -7.96 5.93 3.78
CA SER A 69 -8.97 6.08 2.72
C SER A 69 -10.40 5.99 3.26
N SER A 70 -10.66 6.74 4.34
CA SER A 70 -11.92 6.76 5.11
C SER A 70 -12.31 5.44 5.81
N LYS A 71 -11.45 4.41 5.80
CA LYS A 71 -11.64 3.13 6.50
C LYS A 71 -10.98 3.17 7.87
N LYS A 72 -11.72 2.79 8.91
CA LYS A 72 -11.29 2.89 10.32
C LYS A 72 -10.53 1.66 10.83
N THR A 73 -10.51 0.58 10.06
CA THR A 73 -9.83 -0.68 10.42
C THR A 73 -9.27 -1.33 9.16
N TRP A 74 -8.20 -2.13 9.30
CA TRP A 74 -7.65 -2.87 8.17
C TRP A 74 -8.68 -3.85 7.59
N LYS A 75 -9.47 -4.48 8.45
CA LYS A 75 -10.56 -5.37 8.04
C LYS A 75 -11.57 -4.67 7.11
N SER A 76 -11.97 -3.44 7.44
CA SER A 76 -12.92 -2.67 6.61
C SER A 76 -12.31 -2.18 5.29
N TYR A 77 -10.99 -1.91 5.28
CA TYR A 77 -10.23 -1.65 4.06
C TYR A 77 -10.21 -2.89 3.17
N MET A 78 -9.84 -4.04 3.75
CA MET A 78 -9.79 -5.32 3.04
C MET A 78 -11.14 -5.72 2.44
N GLN A 79 -12.25 -5.55 3.17
CA GLN A 79 -13.59 -5.82 2.64
C GLN A 79 -13.91 -5.05 1.36
N ALA A 80 -13.35 -3.84 1.19
CA ALA A 80 -13.57 -3.04 -0.01
C ALA A 80 -12.75 -3.52 -1.22
N VAL A 81 -11.70 -4.31 -1.00
CA VAL A 81 -10.83 -4.85 -2.05
C VAL A 81 -10.94 -6.37 -2.22
N THR A 82 -11.59 -7.09 -1.30
CA THR A 82 -11.67 -8.57 -1.32
C THR A 82 -12.24 -9.13 -2.61
N ALA A 83 -13.20 -8.46 -3.25
CA ALA A 83 -13.77 -8.93 -4.52
C ALA A 83 -12.76 -8.88 -5.69
N ALA A 84 -11.72 -8.07 -5.58
CA ALA A 84 -10.69 -7.87 -6.60
C ALA A 84 -9.44 -8.74 -6.39
N VAL A 85 -9.28 -9.37 -5.23
CA VAL A 85 -8.04 -10.06 -4.86
C VAL A 85 -8.30 -11.51 -4.47
N ASP A 86 -7.32 -12.38 -4.75
CA ASP A 86 -7.43 -13.80 -4.46
C ASP A 86 -7.58 -14.06 -2.95
N PRO A 87 -8.28 -15.14 -2.51
CA PRO A 87 -8.42 -15.48 -1.10
C PRO A 87 -7.08 -15.63 -0.37
N ASP A 88 -6.05 -16.06 -1.11
CA ASP A 88 -4.67 -16.23 -0.63
C ASP A 88 -3.76 -15.07 -1.03
N TRP A 89 -4.30 -13.87 -1.29
CA TRP A 89 -3.52 -12.70 -1.75
C TRP A 89 -2.31 -12.35 -0.87
N ARG A 90 -2.39 -12.69 0.42
CA ARG A 90 -1.31 -12.56 1.40
C ARG A 90 -0.18 -13.59 1.22
N VAL A 91 -0.51 -14.79 0.74
CA VAL A 91 0.42 -15.90 0.55
C VAL A 91 1.31 -15.56 -0.65
N GLY A 92 2.60 -15.32 -0.38
CA GLY A 92 3.58 -14.93 -1.39
C GLY A 92 4.01 -13.47 -1.34
N LYS A 93 3.35 -12.62 -0.54
CA LYS A 93 3.83 -11.26 -0.28
C LYS A 93 5.06 -11.29 0.62
N LYS A 94 6.16 -10.72 0.13
CA LYS A 94 7.45 -10.59 0.81
C LYS A 94 7.67 -9.17 1.34
N SER A 95 7.11 -8.16 0.66
CA SER A 95 7.20 -6.77 1.08
C SER A 95 5.86 -6.08 0.91
N VAL A 96 5.48 -5.29 1.90
CA VAL A 96 4.29 -4.43 1.89
C VAL A 96 4.75 -3.01 2.19
N PHE A 97 4.42 -2.07 1.31
CA PHE A 97 4.68 -0.64 1.50
C PHE A 97 3.36 0.07 1.75
N LEU A 98 3.27 0.77 2.88
CA LEU A 98 2.15 1.64 3.19
C LEU A 98 2.54 3.08 2.83
N VAL A 99 2.17 3.48 1.61
CA VAL A 99 2.39 4.83 1.06
C VAL A 99 1.24 5.72 1.54
N ALA A 100 1.29 6.06 2.83
CA ALA A 100 0.34 6.93 3.51
C ALA A 100 1.03 7.66 4.68
N CYS A 101 0.62 8.90 4.94
CA CYS A 101 1.29 9.80 5.88
C CYS A 101 1.23 9.34 7.34
N SER A 102 2.35 9.42 8.07
CA SER A 102 2.44 9.27 9.53
C SER A 102 1.85 7.98 10.12
N THR A 103 1.94 6.89 9.37
CA THR A 103 1.40 5.57 9.73
C THR A 103 2.30 4.72 10.62
N ALA A 104 3.60 5.05 10.72
CA ALA A 104 4.58 4.35 11.57
C ALA A 104 4.73 4.94 12.99
N GLY A 105 3.96 5.98 13.35
CA GLY A 105 4.06 6.60 14.67
C GLY A 105 3.55 5.70 15.80
N GLU A 106 4.06 5.84 17.02
CA GLU A 106 3.51 5.16 18.20
C GLU A 106 2.24 5.85 18.69
N GLY A 107 1.15 5.12 18.90
CA GLY A 107 -0.13 5.68 19.33
C GLY A 107 -1.24 4.65 19.50
N THR A 108 -2.40 5.10 20.00
CA THR A 108 -3.60 4.27 20.21
C THR A 108 -4.65 4.42 19.12
N LYS A 109 -4.40 5.31 18.15
CA LYS A 109 -5.32 5.66 17.07
C LYS A 109 -4.98 4.89 15.81
N PHE A 110 -5.97 4.56 14.98
CA PHE A 110 -5.76 3.70 13.81
C PHE A 110 -4.68 4.26 12.86
N GLY A 111 -4.69 5.57 12.59
CA GLY A 111 -3.67 6.24 11.77
C GLY A 111 -2.27 6.30 12.39
N TYR A 112 -2.17 6.28 13.72
CA TYR A 112 -0.91 6.44 14.45
C TYR A 112 -0.54 5.12 15.14
N GLY A 113 0.04 4.20 14.37
CA GLY A 113 0.70 2.97 14.88
C GLY A 113 -0.12 1.70 14.76
N ASN A 114 -1.43 1.77 14.96
CA ASN A 114 -2.28 0.57 14.90
C ASN A 114 -2.46 0.06 13.45
N MET A 115 -2.52 0.93 12.45
CA MET A 115 -2.71 0.50 11.06
C MET A 115 -1.52 -0.30 10.50
N ALA A 116 -0.30 0.19 10.67
CA ALA A 116 0.89 -0.53 10.20
C ALA A 116 1.04 -1.88 10.96
N THR A 117 0.67 -1.90 12.24
CA THR A 117 0.64 -3.13 13.07
C THR A 117 -0.42 -4.11 12.60
N GLU A 118 -1.67 -3.68 12.37
CA GLU A 118 -2.74 -4.54 11.83
C GLU A 118 -2.37 -5.13 10.45
N ILE A 119 -1.75 -4.32 9.59
CA ILE A 119 -1.23 -4.78 8.29
C ILE A 119 -0.12 -5.81 8.50
N LYS A 120 0.79 -5.58 9.45
CA LYS A 120 1.86 -6.53 9.79
C LYS A 120 1.33 -7.85 10.32
N GLU A 121 0.31 -7.82 11.18
CA GLU A 121 -0.37 -9.03 11.66
C GLU A 121 -1.03 -9.80 10.51
N TRP A 122 -1.64 -9.07 9.56
CA TRP A 122 -2.29 -9.68 8.39
C TRP A 122 -1.30 -10.29 7.39
N PHE A 123 -0.16 -9.63 7.18
CA PHE A 123 0.95 -10.08 6.32
C PHE A 123 2.15 -10.51 7.17
N SER A 124 1.94 -11.44 8.10
CA SER A 124 2.93 -11.83 9.11
C SER A 124 4.28 -12.31 8.57
N THR A 125 4.32 -12.84 7.35
CA THR A 125 5.55 -13.29 6.68
C THR A 125 6.24 -12.19 5.86
N ALA A 126 5.57 -11.07 5.62
CA ALA A 126 6.11 -9.98 4.83
C ALA A 126 6.87 -8.97 5.71
N THR A 127 7.83 -8.28 5.10
CA THR A 127 8.36 -7.04 5.66
C THR A 127 7.37 -5.90 5.38
N VAL A 128 6.92 -5.19 6.42
CA VAL A 128 6.04 -4.02 6.26
C VAL A 128 6.86 -2.75 6.42
N TRP A 129 6.67 -1.80 5.51
CA TRP A 129 7.29 -0.49 5.53
C TRP A 129 6.22 0.60 5.66
N ALA A 130 6.41 1.51 6.60
CA ALA A 130 5.49 2.63 6.84
C ALA A 130 6.27 3.91 7.15
N ALA A 131 5.68 5.07 6.88
CA ALA A 131 6.32 6.38 7.11
C ALA A 131 5.88 6.99 8.45
N SER A 132 6.79 7.61 9.20
CA SER A 132 6.44 8.35 10.43
C SER A 132 6.00 9.80 10.18
N ASP A 133 6.31 10.32 9.00
CA ASP A 133 6.05 11.68 8.55
C ASP A 133 5.20 11.68 7.26
N PRO A 134 4.79 12.86 6.74
CA PRO A 134 4.08 12.94 5.48
C PRO A 134 4.91 12.41 4.30
N VAL A 135 4.28 11.60 3.45
CA VAL A 135 4.92 11.04 2.24
C VAL A 135 4.70 11.99 1.07
N SER A 136 5.78 12.39 0.40
CA SER A 136 5.69 13.19 -0.82
C SER A 136 5.21 12.36 -2.02
N ALA A 137 4.09 12.72 -2.65
CA ALA A 137 3.61 12.03 -3.86
C ALA A 137 4.56 12.17 -5.07
N LYS A 138 5.49 13.13 -5.04
CA LYS A 138 6.40 13.42 -6.16
C LYS A 138 7.57 12.43 -6.24
N ASP A 139 8.07 11.98 -5.09
CA ASP A 139 9.30 11.19 -4.97
C ASP A 139 9.25 10.11 -3.87
N LEU A 140 8.13 10.01 -3.15
CA LEU A 140 7.90 9.12 -1.99
C LEU A 140 8.89 9.36 -0.84
N SER A 141 9.50 10.55 -0.78
CA SER A 141 10.35 10.92 0.35
C SER A 141 9.54 10.99 1.64
N ALA A 142 10.09 10.33 2.66
CA ALA A 142 9.57 10.21 4.02
C ALA A 142 10.64 9.51 4.88
N THR A 143 10.44 9.51 6.19
CA THR A 143 11.17 8.68 7.16
C THR A 143 10.49 7.32 7.24
N TRP A 144 11.03 6.34 6.52
CA TRP A 144 10.50 4.98 6.41
C TRP A 144 11.02 4.06 7.51
N HIS A 145 10.11 3.29 8.11
CA HIS A 145 10.39 2.33 9.17
C HIS A 145 9.99 0.93 8.74
N LYS A 146 10.79 -0.05 9.17
CA LYS A 146 10.53 -1.47 8.97
C LYS A 146 9.85 -2.05 10.22
N LEU A 147 8.73 -2.77 10.01
CA LEU A 147 7.98 -3.52 11.02
C LEU A 147 8.13 -5.05 10.84
#